data_AF-A0AAD0S4E8-F1
#
_entry.id   AF-A0AAD0S4E8-F1
#
_cell.length_a   1.000
_cell.length_b   1.000
_cell.length_c   1.000
_cell.angle_alpha   90.00
_cell.angle_beta   90.00
_cell.angle_gamma   90.00
#
_symmetry.space_group_name_H-M   'P 1'
#
loop_
_entity.id
_entity.type
_entity.pdbx_description
1 polymer ?
#
loop_
_entity_poly.entity_id
_entity_poly.type
_entity_poly.pdbx_seq_one_letter_code
_entity_poly.pdbx_strand_id
1 'polypeptide(L)' 'MDKDALNIRASNLLKAELRREGVGYAELCQRLAIIGVNESYKGVANKINRGTFSFVFFMQCMTVLDVKEVRL' A
#
# COMPACT_ATOMS: atom_id res chain seq x y z
N MET A 1 2.91 6.15 21.93
CA MET A 1 2.91 6.58 20.51
C MET A 1 1.49 6.90 20.13
N ASP A 2 1.27 8.06 19.53
CA ASP A 2 -0.04 8.48 19.04
C ASP A 2 -0.48 7.64 17.82
N LYS A 3 -1.79 7.40 17.68
CA LYS A 3 -2.35 6.56 16.62
C LYS A 3 -2.19 7.21 15.25
N ASP A 4 -2.34 8.53 15.16
CA ASP A 4 -2.21 9.23 13.88
C ASP A 4 -0.74 9.26 13.42
N ALA A 5 0.20 9.37 14.36
CA ALA A 5 1.62 9.19 14.07
C ALA A 5 1.95 7.80 13.48
N LEU A 6 1.32 6.73 14.00
CA LEU A 6 1.47 5.38 13.45
C LEU A 6 0.88 5.24 12.04
N ASN A 7 -0.30 5.80 11.81
CA ASN A 7 -0.94 5.79 10.49
C ASN A 7 -0.08 6.53 9.45
N ILE A 8 0.50 7.69 9.82
CA ILE A 8 1.41 8.43 8.94
C ILE A 8 2.65 7.58 8.62
N ARG A 9 3.24 6.91 9.62
CA ARG A 9 4.41 6.05 9.40
C ARG A 9 4.08 4.88 8.46
N ALA A 10 2.93 4.22 8.65
CA ALA A 10 2.47 3.14 7.77
C ALA A 10 2.23 3.65 6.32
N SER A 11 1.59 4.82 6.17
CA SER A 11 1.37 5.46 4.86
C SER A 11 2.69 5.72 4.13
N ASN A 12 3.65 6.33 4.83
CA ASN A 12 4.94 6.69 4.28
C ASN A 12 5.75 5.45 3.87
N LEU A 13 5.67 4.38 4.65
CA LEU A 13 6.33 3.11 4.34
C LEU A 13 5.83 2.54 3.00
N LEU A 14 4.52 2.37 2.85
CA LEU A 14 3.94 1.81 1.64
C LEU A 14 4.19 2.72 0.42
N LYS A 15 4.12 4.04 0.60
CA LYS A 15 4.47 5.00 -0.47
C LYS A 15 5.94 4.92 -0.88
N ALA A 16 6.85 4.66 0.07
CA ALA A 16 8.25 4.47 -0.24
C ALA A 16 8.47 3.22 -1.10
N GLU A 17 7.83 2.09 -0.77
CA GLU A 17 7.91 0.88 -1.60
C GLU A 17 7.36 1.11 -3.00
N LEU A 18 6.19 1.75 -3.13
CA LEU A 18 5.63 2.10 -4.44
C LEU A 18 6.59 2.95 -5.28
N ARG A 19 7.27 3.92 -4.65
CA ARG A 19 8.26 4.76 -5.33
C ARG A 19 9.50 3.99 -5.73
N ARG A 20 9.99 3.05 -4.90
CA ARG A 20 11.16 2.22 -5.23
C ARG A 20 10.89 1.31 -6.42
N GLU A 21 9.69 0.75 -6.49
CA GLU A 21 9.26 -0.11 -7.60
C GLU A 21 8.76 0.67 -8.82
N GLY A 22 8.68 2.01 -8.75
CA GLY A 22 8.19 2.85 -9.85
C GLY A 22 6.69 2.69 -10.14
N VAL A 23 5.91 2.18 -9.19
CA VAL A 23 4.49 1.83 -9.37
C VAL A 23 3.58 2.95 -8.87
N GLY A 24 2.73 3.46 -9.77
CA GLY A 24 1.66 4.40 -9.42
C GLY A 24 0.41 3.70 -8.89
N TYR A 25 -0.52 4.45 -8.29
CA TYR A 25 -1.76 3.86 -7.73
C TYR A 25 -2.65 3.19 -8.79
N ALA A 26 -2.69 3.70 -10.03
CA ALA A 26 -3.48 3.10 -11.10
C ALA A 26 -2.95 1.70 -11.47
N GLU A 27 -1.63 1.56 -11.55
CA GLU A 27 -0.99 0.27 -11.79
C GLU A 27 -1.10 -0.65 -10.57
N LEU A 28 -0.95 -0.13 -9.35
CA LEU A 28 -1.19 -0.91 -8.13
C LEU A 28 -2.59 -1.52 -8.12
N CYS A 29 -3.63 -0.75 -8.48
CA CYS A 29 -4.99 -1.27 -8.62
C CYS A 29 -5.07 -2.42 -9.62
N GLN A 30 -4.43 -2.30 -10.79
CA GLN A 30 -4.40 -3.37 -11.79
C GLN A 30 -3.71 -4.62 -11.27
N ARG A 31 -2.54 -4.47 -10.63
CA ARG A 31 -1.80 -5.63 -10.09
C ARG A 31 -2.54 -6.30 -8.92
N LEU A 32 -3.19 -5.51 -8.05
CA LEU A 32 -4.06 -6.01 -6.98
C LEU A 32 -5.25 -6.81 -7.55
N ALA A 33 -5.85 -6.36 -8.65
CA ALA A 33 -6.94 -7.09 -9.29
C ALA A 33 -6.53 -8.48 -9.80
N ILE A 34 -5.27 -8.67 -10.23
CA ILE A 34 -4.74 -9.98 -10.67
C ILE A 34 -4.81 -11.03 -9.54
N ILE A 35 -4.62 -10.60 -8.29
CA ILE A 35 -4.71 -11.48 -7.11
C ILE A 35 -6.11 -11.47 -6.45
N GLY A 36 -7.12 -10.93 -7.14
CA GLY A 36 -8.51 -10.89 -6.68
C GLY A 36 -8.87 -9.72 -5.76
N VAL A 37 -7.96 -8.75 -5.58
CA VAL A 37 -8.20 -7.55 -4.75
C VAL A 37 -8.74 -6.43 -5.64
N ASN A 38 -10.06 -6.37 -5.78
CA ASN A 38 -10.75 -5.38 -6.60
C ASN A 38 -11.01 -4.10 -5.81
N GLU A 39 -10.13 -3.12 -5.97
CA GLU A 39 -10.25 -1.80 -5.34
C GLU A 39 -10.30 -0.70 -6.39
N SER A 40 -11.15 0.31 -6.14
CA SER A 40 -11.14 1.52 -6.98
C SER A 40 -9.88 2.35 -6.71
N TYR A 41 -9.43 3.11 -7.72
CA TYR A 41 -8.32 4.06 -7.57
C TYR A 41 -8.49 4.97 -6.35
N LYS A 42 -9.70 5.53 -6.18
CA LYS A 42 -10.03 6.41 -5.05
C LYS A 42 -9.97 5.66 -3.71
N GLY A 43 -10.42 4.40 -3.68
CA GLY A 43 -10.35 3.52 -2.51
C GLY A 43 -8.92 3.27 -2.07
N VAL A 44 -8.06 2.82 -2.99
CA VAL A 44 -6.63 2.63 -2.75
C VAL A 44 -5.97 3.92 -2.28
N ALA A 45 -6.15 5.02 -3.01
CA ALA A 45 -5.54 6.30 -2.67
C ALA A 45 -5.95 6.78 -1.27
N ASN A 46 -7.24 6.68 -0.92
CA ASN A 46 -7.73 7.08 0.40
C ASN A 46 -7.16 6.20 1.53
N LYS A 47 -7.14 4.88 1.35
CA LYS A 47 -6.58 3.94 2.35
C LYS A 47 -5.11 4.21 2.59
N ILE A 48 -4.32 4.33 1.51
CA ILE A 48 -2.88 4.57 1.59
C ILE A 48 -2.62 5.94 2.21
N ASN A 49 -3.29 7.01 1.77
CA ASN A 49 -3.05 8.36 2.30
C ASN A 49 -3.41 8.51 3.77
N ARG A 50 -4.44 7.80 4.24
CA ARG A 50 -4.85 7.84 5.65
C ARG A 50 -4.08 6.86 6.53
N GLY A 51 -3.35 5.90 5.94
CA GLY A 51 -2.65 4.86 6.69
C GLY A 51 -3.58 3.88 7.41
N THR A 52 -4.87 3.84 7.05
CA THR A 52 -5.89 3.03 7.72
C THR A 52 -6.11 1.67 7.04
N PHE A 53 -5.13 1.19 6.30
CA PHE A 53 -5.18 -0.13 5.66
C PHE A 53 -4.82 -1.22 6.67
N SER A 54 -5.38 -2.41 6.48
CA SER A 54 -5.01 -3.58 7.29
C SER A 54 -3.61 -4.09 6.89
N PHE A 55 -2.97 -4.83 7.78
CA PHE A 55 -1.73 -5.52 7.45
C PHE A 55 -1.89 -6.52 6.29
N VAL A 56 -3.08 -7.12 6.14
CA VAL A 56 -3.40 -7.99 4.99
C VAL A 56 -3.32 -7.21 3.67
N PHE A 57 -3.88 -6.01 3.61
CA PHE A 57 -3.77 -5.15 2.42
C PHE A 57 -2.31 -4.77 2.14
N PHE A 58 -1.54 -4.46 3.19
CA PHE A 58 -0.11 -4.20 3.04
C PHE A 58 0.63 -5.40 2.44
N MET A 59 0.40 -6.61 2.95
CA MET A 59 1.00 -7.84 2.41
C MET A 59 0.59 -8.08 0.95
N GLN A 60 -0.68 -7.84 0.61
CA GLN A 60 -1.15 -7.91 -0.77
C GLN A 60 -0.39 -6.92 -1.68
N CYS A 61 -0.17 -5.69 -1.23
CA CYS A 61 0.67 -4.73 -1.94
C CYS A 61 2.10 -5.25 -2.10
N MET A 62 2.73 -5.77 -1.05
CA MET A 62 4.10 -6.30 -1.13
C MET A 62 4.21 -7.45 -2.12
N THR A 63 3.23 -8.37 -2.11
CA THR A 63 3.17 -9.49 -3.07
C THR A 63 3.12 -9.02 -4.52
N VAL A 64 2.28 -8.04 -4.84
CA VAL A 64 2.14 -7.54 -6.23
C VAL A 64 3.26 -6.59 -6.66
N LEU A 65 4.05 -6.13 -5.70
CA LEU A 65 5.26 -5.35 -5.91
C LEU A 65 6.55 -6.22 -5.89
N ASP A 66 6.44 -7.53 -5.64
CA ASP A 66 7.57 -8.45 -5.43
C ASP A 66 8.56 -8.01 -4.32
N VAL A 67 8.05 -7.33 -3.29
CA VAL A 67 8.83 -6.88 -2.14
C VAL A 67 8.83 -7.96 -1.06
N LYS A 68 10.02 -8.48 -0.73
CA LYS A 68 10.19 -9.58 0.24
C LYS A 68 10.49 -9.14 1.67
N GLU A 69 11.07 -7.95 1.82
CA GLU A 69 11.49 -7.41 3.12
C GLU A 69 11.20 -5.91 3.16
N VAL A 70 10.68 -5.45 4.29
CA VAL A 70 10.47 -4.03 4.58
C VAL A 70 11.05 -3.72 5.95
N ARG A 71 11.83 -2.64 6.04
CA ARG A 71 12.49 -2.20 7.28
C ARG A 71 11.75 -1.00 7.85
N LEU A 72 11.47 -1.04 9.16
CA LEU A 72 10.74 -0.01 9.90
C LEU A 72 11.67 0.97 10.59
#